data_AF-A0A925X6I5-F1
#
_entry.id   AF-A0A925X6I5-F1
#
_cell.length_a   1.000
_cell.length_b   1.000
_cell.length_c   1.000
_cell.angle_alpha   90.00
_cell.angle_beta   90.00
_cell.angle_gamma   90.00
#
_symmetry.space_group_name_H-M   'P 1'
#
loop_
_entity.id
_entity.type
_entity.pdbx_description
1 polymer ?
#
loop_
_entity_poly.entity_id
_entity_poly.type
_entity_poly.pdbx_seq_one_letter_code
_entity_poly.pdbx_strand_id
1 'polypeptide(L)'
;MKKIVYLILVVLSLPVFAQRVGVSGATENIDKIQRTGLKTVIDFDRKKVADAWESYLRKYGKVSSSKNVFTMEAAKIPTISDRPVRIVSKVESDGKDKSYVFYAIDAGSAYITSGDSRYGAAEQVLKDFAIKMYKDEYGDQVGEAEKVYNAALKSQTKLGEKDQDMQKDIQNANNDIADMQKRIEEKKKNIADWTAQIENNKVAKVKAAEEVDRTKKIVDQMKLKMGEIR
;
A
#
# COMPACT_ATOMS: atom_id res chain seq x y z
N MET A 1 -15.93 -10.10 17.20
CA MET A 1 -15.42 -9.56 15.91
C MET A 1 -16.13 -8.29 15.43
N LYS A 2 -17.43 -8.06 15.72
CA LYS A 2 -18.17 -6.84 15.31
C LYS A 2 -17.75 -5.54 16.03
N LYS A 3 -17.04 -5.60 17.16
CA LYS A 3 -16.65 -4.43 17.97
C LYS A 3 -15.31 -3.78 17.56
N ILE A 4 -14.49 -4.48 16.77
CA ILE A 4 -13.17 -3.99 16.34
C ILE A 4 -13.29 -3.11 15.07
N VAL A 5 -14.31 -3.36 14.25
CA VAL A 5 -14.56 -2.60 13.00
C VAL A 5 -14.95 -1.14 13.28
N TYR A 6 -15.55 -0.84 14.44
CA TYR A 6 -15.98 0.52 14.79
C TYR A 6 -14.84 1.46 15.24
N LEU A 7 -13.65 0.94 15.56
CA LEU A 7 -12.54 1.77 16.06
C LEU A 7 -11.76 2.48 14.94
N ILE A 8 -11.85 1.99 13.70
CA ILE A 8 -11.11 2.56 12.55
C ILE A 8 -11.87 3.72 11.88
N LEU A 9 -13.20 3.83 12.07
CA LEU A 9 -14.01 4.85 11.39
C LEU A 9 -13.96 6.24 12.03
N VAL A 10 -13.36 6.40 13.21
CA VAL A 10 -13.40 7.65 14.00
C VAL A 10 -12.21 8.58 13.72
N VAL A 11 -11.19 8.14 12.96
CA VAL A 11 -9.96 8.93 12.76
C VAL A 11 -10.02 9.92 11.58
N LEU A 12 -11.05 9.87 10.71
CA LEU A 12 -11.07 10.66 9.48
C LEU A 12 -11.84 11.99 9.51
N SER A 13 -12.41 12.40 10.65
CA SER A 13 -13.02 13.73 10.76
C SER A 13 -12.01 14.77 11.24
N LEU A 14 -10.90 14.93 10.50
CA LEU A 14 -10.06 16.10 10.68
C LEU A 14 -10.80 17.30 10.06
N PRO A 15 -11.02 18.40 10.80
CA PRO A 15 -11.56 19.61 10.20
C PRO A 15 -10.60 20.07 9.10
N VAL A 16 -11.07 20.02 7.85
CA VAL A 16 -10.38 20.61 6.71
C VAL A 16 -10.49 22.12 6.89
N PHE A 17 -9.53 22.70 7.61
CA PHE A 17 -9.31 24.13 7.56
C PHE A 17 -8.87 24.45 6.15
N ALA A 18 -9.76 24.99 5.33
CA ALA A 18 -9.39 25.66 4.11
C ALA A 18 -8.52 26.86 4.50
N GLN A 19 -7.21 26.65 4.58
CA GLN A 19 -6.24 27.68 4.91
C GLN A 19 -6.28 28.72 3.78
N ARG A 20 -6.97 29.83 4.04
CA ARG A 20 -6.93 30.99 3.15
C ARG A 20 -5.54 31.61 3.29
N VAL A 21 -4.77 31.59 2.20
CA VAL A 21 -3.50 32.32 2.10
C VAL A 21 -3.82 33.82 2.22
N GLY A 22 -3.49 34.40 3.37
CA GLY A 22 -3.63 35.83 3.63
C GLY A 22 -2.33 36.56 3.32
N VAL A 23 -2.41 37.55 2.43
CA VAL A 23 -1.32 38.50 2.20
C VAL A 23 -1.71 39.85 2.81
N SER A 24 -0.78 40.49 3.49
CA SER A 24 -1.00 41.77 4.16
C SER A 24 0.17 42.73 3.92
N GLY A 25 -0.09 44.03 3.98
CA GLY A 25 0.99 45.02 4.01
C GLY A 25 1.77 44.93 5.32
N ALA A 26 3.09 44.98 5.24
CA ALA A 26 3.98 44.95 6.39
C ALA A 26 5.18 45.88 6.18
N THR A 27 5.84 46.23 7.27
CA THR A 27 7.11 46.95 7.24
C THR A 27 8.13 46.14 8.02
N GLU A 28 9.26 45.84 7.38
CA GLU A 28 10.32 45.01 7.95
C GLU A 28 11.66 45.72 7.86
N ASN A 29 12.54 45.43 8.82
CA ASN A 29 13.90 45.95 8.81
C ASN A 29 14.85 44.89 8.25
N ILE A 30 15.43 45.19 7.09
CA ILE A 30 16.38 44.30 6.40
C ILE A 30 17.69 45.08 6.21
N ASP A 31 18.81 44.53 6.67
CA ASP A 31 20.12 45.19 6.58
C ASP A 31 20.15 46.63 7.14
N LYS A 32 19.44 46.87 8.26
CA LYS A 32 19.28 48.18 8.92
C LYS A 32 18.49 49.22 8.11
N ILE A 33 17.86 48.83 7.01
CA ILE A 33 17.00 49.67 6.19
C ILE A 33 15.55 49.20 6.36
N GLN A 34 14.70 50.10 6.83
CA GLN A 34 13.27 49.88 6.91
C GLN A 34 12.66 49.85 5.51
N ARG A 35 11.93 48.78 5.19
CA ARG A 35 11.26 48.59 3.90
C ARG A 35 9.80 48.26 4.13
N THR A 36 8.93 48.90 3.35
CA THR A 36 7.50 48.59 3.34
C THR A 36 7.19 47.70 2.14
N GLY A 37 6.40 46.67 2.37
CA GLY A 37 6.08 45.67 1.36
C GLY A 37 4.93 44.78 1.80
N LEU A 38 4.96 43.54 1.35
CA LEU A 38 3.91 42.56 1.55
C LEU A 38 4.44 41.38 2.35
N LYS A 39 3.59 40.80 3.19
CA LYS A 39 3.89 39.61 3.99
C LYS A 39 2.81 38.57 3.83
N THR A 40 3.22 37.31 3.73
CA THR A 40 2.33 36.13 3.85
C THR A 40 2.88 35.19 4.92
N VAL A 41 1.98 34.60 5.70
CA VAL A 41 2.32 33.53 6.66
C VAL A 41 2.03 32.18 6.00
N ILE A 42 2.90 31.21 6.27
CA ILE A 42 2.89 29.88 5.68
C ILE A 42 3.13 28.87 6.80
N ASP A 43 2.31 27.82 6.86
CA ASP A 43 2.38 26.76 7.87
C ASP A 43 3.44 25.69 7.53
N PHE A 44 4.66 26.14 7.24
CA PHE A 44 5.83 25.27 7.03
C PHE A 44 7.06 25.85 7.73
N ASP A 45 8.04 24.98 7.99
CA ASP A 45 9.30 25.38 8.62
C ASP A 45 10.11 26.35 7.73
N ARG A 46 10.94 27.17 8.38
CA ARG A 46 11.66 28.25 7.70
C ARG A 46 12.57 27.77 6.60
N LYS A 47 13.23 26.61 6.78
CA LYS A 47 14.20 26.10 5.81
C LYS A 47 13.48 25.72 4.52
N LYS A 48 12.39 24.95 4.63
CA LYS A 48 11.55 24.56 3.50
C LYS A 48 10.98 25.78 2.78
N VAL A 49 10.49 26.77 3.53
CA VAL A 49 9.94 28.00 2.94
C VAL A 49 11.02 28.80 2.21
N ALA A 50 12.21 28.94 2.79
CA ALA A 50 13.34 29.64 2.20
C ALA A 50 13.81 28.99 0.89
N ASP A 51 14.01 27.67 0.88
CA ASP A 51 14.50 26.93 -0.29
C ASP A 51 13.50 27.01 -1.47
N ALA A 52 12.20 26.88 -1.16
CA ALA A 52 11.13 27.01 -2.13
C ALA A 52 10.95 28.45 -2.62
N TRP A 53 11.07 29.44 -1.73
CA TRP A 53 10.97 30.86 -2.10
C TRP A 53 12.11 31.27 -3.02
N GLU A 54 13.34 30.84 -2.72
CA GLU A 54 14.50 31.07 -3.60
C GLU A 54 14.26 30.48 -4.99
N SER A 55 13.80 29.22 -5.04
CA SER A 55 13.47 28.52 -6.27
C SER A 55 12.35 29.21 -7.05
N TYR A 56 11.36 29.77 -6.35
CA TYR A 56 10.27 30.52 -6.95
C TYR A 56 10.75 31.84 -7.55
N LEU A 57 11.60 32.60 -6.84
CA LEU A 57 12.16 33.86 -7.30
C LEU A 57 13.08 33.70 -8.52
N ARG A 58 13.77 32.57 -8.66
CA ARG A 58 14.64 32.27 -9.82
C ARG A 58 13.91 32.31 -11.17
N LYS A 59 12.58 32.20 -11.19
CA LYS A 59 11.75 32.37 -12.40
C LYS A 59 11.79 33.80 -12.94
N TYR A 60 12.04 34.79 -12.08
CA TYR A 60 11.99 36.21 -12.43
C TYR A 60 13.40 36.81 -12.64
N GLY A 61 14.47 36.06 -12.40
CA GLY A 61 15.85 36.52 -12.60
C GLY A 61 16.85 35.90 -11.63
N LYS A 62 18.06 36.49 -11.59
CA LYS A 62 19.14 36.06 -10.69
C LYS A 62 18.81 36.45 -9.24
N VAL A 63 18.87 35.47 -8.35
CA VAL A 63 18.66 35.65 -6.91
C VAL A 63 20.01 35.62 -6.18
N SER A 64 20.22 36.59 -5.28
CA SER A 64 21.31 36.59 -4.31
C SER A 64 20.73 36.31 -2.93
N SER A 65 21.21 35.26 -2.26
CA SER A 65 20.76 34.88 -0.92
C SER A 65 21.85 35.09 0.13
N SER A 66 21.50 35.69 1.26
CA SER A 66 22.37 35.85 2.43
C SER A 66 21.53 35.94 3.70
N LYS A 67 21.81 35.10 4.71
CA LYS A 67 21.12 35.11 6.01
C LYS A 67 19.57 35.18 5.92
N ASN A 68 18.97 34.36 5.06
CA ASN A 68 17.51 34.31 4.77
C ASN A 68 16.92 35.58 4.15
N VAL A 69 17.77 36.48 3.66
CA VAL A 69 17.41 37.62 2.83
C VAL A 69 17.71 37.27 1.38
N PHE A 70 16.74 37.48 0.50
CA PHE A 70 16.86 37.25 -0.93
C PHE A 70 16.68 38.55 -1.68
N THR A 71 17.68 38.90 -2.49
CA THR A 71 17.70 40.13 -3.27
C THR A 71 17.78 39.83 -4.75
N MET A 72 17.05 40.60 -5.55
CA MET A 72 17.09 40.58 -7.01
C MET A 72 17.23 42.02 -7.50
N GLU A 73 18.31 42.32 -8.19
CA GLU A 73 18.59 43.68 -8.68
C GLU A 73 17.85 43.99 -10.01
N ALA A 74 17.47 42.97 -10.78
CA ALA A 74 16.77 43.12 -12.05
C ALA A 74 15.74 41.99 -12.24
N ALA A 75 14.69 41.99 -11.41
CA ALA A 75 13.59 41.05 -11.53
C ALA A 75 12.63 41.47 -12.66
N LYS A 76 12.31 40.53 -13.54
CA LYS A 76 11.33 40.72 -14.62
C LYS A 76 10.01 40.08 -14.22
N ILE A 77 9.07 40.90 -13.77
CA ILE A 77 7.70 40.48 -13.43
C ILE A 77 6.73 41.26 -14.30
N PRO A 78 6.36 40.73 -15.49
CA PRO A 78 5.52 41.45 -16.45
C PRO A 78 4.17 41.90 -15.89
N THR A 79 3.62 41.16 -14.92
CA THR A 79 2.36 41.51 -14.25
C THR A 79 2.46 42.74 -13.35
N ILE A 80 3.68 43.16 -12.98
CA ILE A 80 3.94 44.28 -12.08
C ILE A 80 4.53 45.46 -12.83
N SER A 81 5.47 45.23 -13.75
CA SER A 81 6.15 46.29 -14.49
C SER A 81 6.79 45.77 -15.77
N ASP A 82 6.70 46.56 -16.85
CA ASP A 82 7.40 46.29 -18.11
C ASP A 82 8.91 46.48 -18.00
N ARG A 83 9.37 47.24 -16.99
CA ARG A 83 10.79 47.46 -16.69
C ARG A 83 11.24 46.56 -15.54
N PRO A 84 12.52 46.11 -15.53
CA PRO A 84 13.07 45.36 -14.40
C PRO A 84 12.91 46.14 -13.08
N VAL A 85 12.47 45.44 -12.05
CA VAL A 85 12.29 45.98 -10.69
C VAL A 85 13.29 45.34 -9.73
N ARG A 86 13.57 46.02 -8.63
CA ARG A 86 14.39 45.45 -7.58
C ARG A 86 13.50 44.81 -6.53
N ILE A 87 13.86 43.61 -6.07
CA ILE A 87 13.12 42.88 -5.04
C ILE A 87 14.07 42.61 -3.88
N VAL A 88 13.58 42.89 -2.67
CA VAL A 88 14.23 42.49 -1.42
C VAL A 88 13.21 41.73 -0.60
N SER A 89 13.55 40.52 -0.17
CA SER A 89 12.67 39.65 0.59
C SER A 89 13.39 39.00 1.76
N LYS A 90 12.62 38.59 2.76
CA LYS A 90 13.11 37.92 3.97
C LYS A 90 12.17 36.79 4.33
N VAL A 91 12.74 35.65 4.69
CA VAL A 91 11.99 34.50 5.23
C VAL A 91 12.41 34.28 6.67
N GLU A 92 11.43 34.26 7.58
CA GLU A 92 11.67 34.05 9.01
C GLU A 92 10.62 33.16 9.65
N SER A 93 10.98 32.57 10.79
CA SER A 93 10.06 31.77 11.59
C SER A 93 8.99 32.63 12.27
N ASP A 94 7.75 32.14 12.26
CA ASP A 94 6.57 32.71 12.93
C ASP A 94 5.99 31.70 13.93
N GLY A 95 6.88 31.00 14.66
CA GLY A 95 6.54 29.88 15.53
C GLY A 95 7.30 28.60 15.16
N LYS A 96 6.84 27.47 15.69
CA LYS A 96 7.52 26.17 15.54
C LYS A 96 7.42 25.61 14.12
N ASP A 97 6.20 25.63 13.56
CA ASP A 97 5.87 25.04 12.25
C ASP A 97 5.25 26.08 11.30
N LYS A 98 5.56 27.35 11.54
CA LYS A 98 5.08 28.47 10.74
C LYS A 98 6.23 29.39 10.42
N SER A 99 6.18 29.98 9.23
CA SER A 99 7.14 30.97 8.76
C SER A 99 6.41 32.05 7.99
N TYR A 100 6.99 33.23 7.90
CA TYR A 100 6.50 34.26 7.02
C TYR A 100 7.50 34.58 5.92
N VAL A 101 6.97 34.94 4.75
CA VAL A 101 7.72 35.55 3.67
C VAL A 101 7.31 37.01 3.61
N PHE A 102 8.25 37.90 3.85
CA PHE A 102 8.12 39.31 3.57
C PHE A 102 8.84 39.62 2.26
N TYR A 103 8.26 40.45 1.41
CA TYR A 103 8.98 41.02 0.29
C TYR A 103 8.53 42.43 -0.05
N ALA A 104 9.50 43.24 -0.47
CA ALA A 104 9.33 44.60 -0.93
C ALA A 104 9.82 44.69 -2.37
N ILE A 105 9.02 45.34 -3.21
CA ILE A 105 9.34 45.61 -4.61
C ILE A 105 9.61 47.09 -4.75
N ASP A 106 10.84 47.43 -5.14
CA ASP A 106 11.27 48.77 -5.50
C ASP A 106 11.14 48.94 -7.01
N ALA A 107 10.21 49.80 -7.42
CA ALA A 107 9.96 50.10 -8.83
C ALA A 107 10.80 51.28 -9.36
N GLY A 108 11.84 51.70 -8.62
CA GLY A 108 12.78 52.76 -8.99
C GLY A 108 12.40 54.16 -8.50
N SER A 109 11.12 54.44 -8.32
CA SER A 109 10.63 55.71 -7.74
C SER A 109 10.12 55.57 -6.31
N ALA A 110 9.54 54.41 -5.97
CA ALA A 110 9.01 54.09 -4.65
C ALA A 110 8.79 52.56 -4.54
N TYR A 111 8.63 52.10 -3.31
CA TYR A 111 8.17 50.74 -3.03
C TYR A 111 6.68 50.58 -3.35
N ILE A 112 6.29 49.42 -3.84
CA ILE A 112 4.89 49.06 -4.08
C ILE A 112 4.21 48.80 -2.73
N THR A 113 3.24 49.64 -2.37
CA THR A 113 2.49 49.58 -1.10
C THR A 113 0.99 49.74 -1.33
N SER A 114 0.19 49.64 -0.27
CA SER A 114 -1.27 49.79 -0.33
C SER A 114 -1.64 51.18 -0.87
N GLY A 115 -2.16 51.23 -2.09
CA GLY A 115 -2.44 52.48 -2.82
C GLY A 115 -1.78 52.55 -4.20
N ASP A 116 -0.78 51.71 -4.47
CA ASP A 116 -0.19 51.55 -5.80
C ASP A 116 -1.08 50.66 -6.68
N SER A 117 -1.26 51.01 -7.95
CA SER A 117 -2.07 50.21 -8.90
C SER A 117 -1.52 48.81 -9.13
N ARG A 118 -0.22 48.60 -8.88
CA ARG A 118 0.48 47.31 -9.00
C ARG A 118 0.39 46.46 -7.73
N TYR A 119 -0.20 46.97 -6.65
CA TYR A 119 -0.31 46.27 -5.38
C TYR A 119 -1.02 44.92 -5.51
N GLY A 120 -2.11 44.86 -6.27
CA GLY A 120 -2.85 43.61 -6.47
C GLY A 120 -2.02 42.54 -7.21
N ALA A 121 -1.23 42.95 -8.21
CA ALA A 121 -0.33 42.04 -8.91
C ALA A 121 0.80 41.54 -8.00
N ALA A 122 1.35 42.43 -7.16
CA ALA A 122 2.32 42.06 -6.14
C ALA A 122 1.71 41.11 -5.08
N GLU A 123 0.48 41.36 -4.64
CA GLU A 123 -0.23 40.45 -3.74
C GLU A 123 -0.38 39.05 -4.35
N GLN A 124 -0.73 38.99 -5.64
CA GLN A 124 -0.89 37.74 -6.37
C GLN A 124 0.39 36.92 -6.43
N VAL A 125 1.57 37.55 -6.58
CA VAL A 125 2.86 36.84 -6.61
C VAL A 125 3.11 36.03 -5.32
N LEU A 126 2.81 36.61 -4.15
CA LEU A 126 2.91 35.90 -2.87
C LEU A 126 1.81 34.84 -2.71
N LYS A 127 0.58 35.14 -3.14
CA LYS A 127 -0.52 34.16 -3.11
C LYS A 127 -0.19 32.93 -3.94
N ASP A 128 0.29 33.13 -5.17
CA ASP A 128 0.66 32.04 -6.08
C ASP A 128 1.81 31.21 -5.53
N PHE A 129 2.79 31.85 -4.89
CA PHE A 129 3.86 31.13 -4.21
C PHE A 129 3.34 30.24 -3.08
N ALA A 130 2.57 30.79 -2.16
CA ALA A 130 2.02 30.03 -1.03
C ALA A 130 1.10 28.90 -1.52
N ILE A 131 0.21 29.17 -2.49
CA ILE A 131 -0.64 28.15 -3.12
C ILE A 131 0.20 27.04 -3.74
N LYS A 132 1.27 27.39 -4.48
CA LYS A 132 2.16 26.40 -5.07
C LYS A 132 2.78 25.51 -4.00
N MET A 133 3.30 26.10 -2.93
CA MET A 133 3.93 25.35 -1.85
C MET A 133 2.98 24.35 -1.19
N TYR A 134 1.75 24.78 -0.87
CA TYR A 134 0.74 23.87 -0.33
C TYR A 134 0.38 22.77 -1.34
N LYS A 135 0.24 23.10 -2.63
CA LYS A 135 -0.06 22.10 -3.67
C LYS A 135 1.05 21.07 -3.84
N ASP A 136 2.31 21.50 -3.83
CA ASP A 136 3.44 20.59 -3.95
C ASP A 136 3.44 19.62 -2.75
N GLU A 137 3.27 20.13 -1.52
CA GLU A 137 3.26 19.29 -0.32
C GLU A 137 2.09 18.32 -0.27
N TYR A 138 0.87 18.81 -0.49
CA TYR A 138 -0.31 17.94 -0.48
C TYR A 138 -0.30 16.98 -1.67
N GLY A 139 0.30 17.36 -2.81
CA GLY A 139 0.52 16.47 -3.94
C GLY A 139 1.43 15.30 -3.59
N ASP A 140 2.53 15.55 -2.90
CA ASP A 140 3.44 14.51 -2.43
C ASP A 140 2.75 13.58 -1.41
N GLN A 141 1.99 14.14 -0.46
CA GLN A 141 1.21 13.36 0.51
C GLN A 141 0.13 12.49 -0.15
N VAL A 142 -0.58 13.01 -1.15
CA VAL A 142 -1.56 12.24 -1.93
C VAL A 142 -0.85 11.10 -2.68
N GLY A 143 0.28 11.39 -3.34
CA GLY A 143 1.05 10.36 -4.05
C GLY A 143 1.58 9.26 -3.12
N GLU A 144 1.98 9.59 -1.89
CA GLU A 144 2.37 8.60 -0.88
C GLU A 144 1.17 7.78 -0.41
N ALA A 145 0.04 8.42 -0.11
CA ALA A 145 -1.19 7.74 0.29
C ALA A 145 -1.70 6.79 -0.82
N GLU A 146 -1.65 7.20 -2.08
CA GLU A 146 -1.99 6.38 -3.24
C GLU A 146 -1.08 5.15 -3.37
N LYS A 147 0.23 5.28 -3.12
CA LYS A 147 1.15 4.13 -3.11
C LYS A 147 0.77 3.12 -2.03
N VAL A 148 0.50 3.59 -0.82
CA VAL A 148 0.07 2.73 0.31
C VAL A 148 -1.26 2.04 -0.01
N TYR A 149 -2.24 2.78 -0.52
CA TYR A 149 -3.52 2.23 -0.95
C TYR A 149 -3.36 1.14 -2.01
N ASN A 150 -2.59 1.42 -3.06
CA ASN A 150 -2.36 0.46 -4.14
C ASN A 150 -1.61 -0.80 -3.67
N ALA A 151 -0.68 -0.66 -2.72
CA ALA A 151 -0.02 -1.81 -2.10
C ALA A 151 -1.00 -2.68 -1.29
N ALA A 152 -1.88 -2.04 -0.51
CA ALA A 152 -2.92 -2.74 0.25
C ALA A 152 -3.91 -3.47 -0.66
N LEU A 153 -4.35 -2.83 -1.74
CA LEU A 153 -5.23 -3.44 -2.74
C LEU A 153 -4.60 -4.69 -3.38
N LYS A 154 -3.33 -4.61 -3.80
CA LYS A 154 -2.59 -5.76 -4.34
C LYS A 154 -2.47 -6.91 -3.33
N SER A 155 -2.24 -6.59 -2.05
CA SER A 155 -2.16 -7.59 -0.98
C SER A 155 -3.50 -8.30 -0.79
N GLN A 156 -4.60 -7.53 -0.77
CA GLN A 156 -5.95 -8.07 -0.66
C GLN A 156 -6.28 -9.03 -1.81
N THR A 157 -5.99 -8.65 -3.06
CA THR A 157 -6.22 -9.51 -4.22
C THR A 157 -5.46 -10.83 -4.12
N LYS A 158 -4.17 -10.80 -3.77
CA LYS A 158 -3.35 -12.01 -3.60
C LYS A 158 -3.86 -12.93 -2.49
N LEU A 159 -4.35 -12.36 -1.39
CA LEU A 159 -4.97 -13.14 -0.32
C LEU A 159 -6.26 -13.80 -0.81
N GLY A 160 -7.09 -13.11 -1.59
CA GLY A 160 -8.29 -13.67 -2.18
C GLY A 160 -8.00 -14.83 -3.16
N GLU A 161 -6.99 -14.69 -4.00
CA GLU A 161 -6.53 -15.77 -4.90
C GLU A 161 -6.04 -16.99 -4.10
N LYS A 162 -5.21 -16.76 -3.08
CA LYS A 162 -4.70 -17.83 -2.22
C LYS A 162 -5.82 -18.56 -1.48
N ASP A 163 -6.83 -17.83 -0.99
CA ASP A 163 -7.99 -18.43 -0.34
C ASP A 163 -8.78 -19.32 -1.30
N GLN A 164 -8.94 -18.90 -2.57
CA GLN A 164 -9.59 -19.72 -3.60
C GLN A 164 -8.81 -20.99 -3.93
N ASP A 165 -7.48 -20.88 -4.08
CA ASP A 165 -6.62 -22.05 -4.33
C ASP A 165 -6.68 -23.04 -3.17
N MET A 166 -6.61 -22.56 -1.92
CA MET A 166 -6.72 -23.41 -0.73
C MET A 166 -8.08 -24.11 -0.64
N GLN A 167 -9.17 -23.43 -1.03
CA GLN A 167 -10.50 -24.08 -1.09
C GLN A 167 -10.54 -25.21 -2.13
N LYS A 168 -9.92 -25.01 -3.30
CA LYS A 168 -9.83 -26.03 -4.35
C LYS A 168 -9.00 -27.22 -3.90
N ASP A 169 -7.87 -26.98 -3.24
CA ASP A 169 -7.02 -28.04 -2.69
C ASP A 169 -7.74 -28.85 -1.61
N ILE A 170 -8.50 -28.19 -0.73
CA ILE A 170 -9.35 -28.86 0.28
C ILE A 170 -10.40 -29.74 -0.41
N GLN A 171 -11.04 -29.25 -1.47
CA GLN A 171 -12.04 -30.03 -2.20
C GLN A 171 -11.41 -31.27 -2.85
N ASN A 172 -10.25 -31.13 -3.49
CA ASN A 172 -9.53 -32.25 -4.10
C ASN A 172 -9.11 -33.28 -3.05
N ALA A 173 -8.53 -32.84 -1.92
CA ALA A 173 -8.14 -33.73 -0.84
C ALA A 173 -9.34 -34.51 -0.27
N ASN A 174 -10.51 -33.86 -0.12
CA ASN A 174 -11.72 -34.56 0.32
C ASN A 174 -12.20 -35.62 -0.69
N ASN A 175 -12.10 -35.34 -1.99
CA ASN A 175 -12.42 -36.31 -3.03
C ASN A 175 -11.46 -37.52 -2.99
N ASP A 176 -10.16 -37.27 -2.82
CA ASP A 176 -9.15 -38.31 -2.69
C ASP A 176 -9.39 -39.18 -1.45
N ILE A 177 -9.74 -38.58 -0.32
CA ILE A 177 -10.12 -39.30 0.90
C ILE A 177 -11.31 -40.24 0.62
N ALA A 178 -12.34 -39.74 -0.07
CA ALA A 178 -13.52 -40.53 -0.39
C ALA A 178 -13.21 -41.72 -1.33
N ASP A 179 -12.33 -41.53 -2.33
CA ASP A 179 -11.88 -42.61 -3.22
C ASP A 179 -11.06 -43.66 -2.46
N MET A 180 -10.10 -43.22 -1.65
CA MET A 180 -9.28 -44.12 -0.83
C MET A 180 -10.14 -44.95 0.14
N GLN A 181 -11.17 -44.35 0.75
CA GLN A 181 -12.11 -45.06 1.61
C GLN A 181 -12.86 -46.17 0.86
N LYS A 182 -13.36 -45.89 -0.36
CA LYS A 182 -14.01 -46.92 -1.20
C LYS A 182 -13.06 -48.07 -1.52
N ARG A 183 -11.82 -47.76 -1.93
CA ARG A 183 -10.80 -48.77 -2.23
C ARG A 183 -10.43 -49.62 -1.02
N ILE A 184 -10.39 -49.02 0.18
CA ILE A 184 -10.17 -49.76 1.43
C ILE A 184 -11.32 -50.74 1.67
N GLU A 185 -12.57 -50.33 1.44
CA GLU A 185 -13.73 -51.18 1.66
C GLU A 185 -13.78 -52.35 0.67
N GLU A 186 -13.47 -52.11 -0.60
CA GLU A 186 -13.33 -53.17 -1.61
C GLU A 186 -12.22 -54.17 -1.24
N LYS A 187 -11.07 -53.68 -0.78
CA LYS A 187 -9.96 -54.54 -0.32
C LYS A 187 -10.38 -55.40 0.86
N LYS A 188 -11.11 -54.85 1.83
CA LYS A 188 -11.63 -55.62 2.98
C LYS A 188 -12.56 -56.74 2.55
N LYS A 189 -13.48 -56.45 1.61
CA LYS A 189 -14.39 -57.47 1.06
C LYS A 189 -13.61 -58.60 0.39
N ASN A 190 -12.63 -58.28 -0.44
CA ASN A 190 -11.78 -59.28 -1.09
C ASN A 190 -11.01 -60.15 -0.08
N ILE A 191 -10.49 -59.57 1.00
CA ILE A 191 -9.82 -60.32 2.09
C ILE A 191 -10.80 -61.30 2.75
N ALA A 192 -12.03 -60.86 3.03
CA ALA A 192 -13.06 -61.72 3.62
C ALA A 192 -13.41 -62.90 2.68
N ASP A 193 -13.61 -62.62 1.39
CA ASP A 193 -13.92 -63.64 0.39
C ASP A 193 -12.77 -64.65 0.24
N TRP A 194 -11.51 -64.19 0.17
CA TRP A 194 -10.35 -65.09 0.10
C TRP A 194 -10.18 -65.91 1.36
N THR A 195 -10.46 -65.35 2.53
CA THR A 195 -10.38 -66.08 3.80
C THR A 195 -11.44 -67.18 3.87
N ALA A 196 -12.68 -66.90 3.44
CA ALA A 196 -13.74 -67.90 3.32
C ALA A 196 -13.38 -69.01 2.33
N GLN A 197 -12.79 -68.65 1.17
CA GLN A 197 -12.30 -69.63 0.19
C GLN A 197 -11.17 -70.50 0.73
N ILE A 198 -10.20 -69.92 1.44
CA ILE A 198 -9.10 -70.65 2.07
C ILE A 198 -9.66 -71.68 3.05
N GLU A 199 -10.63 -71.30 3.88
CA GLU A 199 -11.22 -72.19 4.87
C GLU A 199 -12.02 -73.34 4.23
N ASN A 200 -12.86 -73.02 3.24
CA ASN A 200 -13.58 -74.04 2.47
C ASN A 200 -12.63 -75.02 1.77
N ASN A 201 -11.52 -74.52 1.21
CA ASN A 201 -10.51 -75.36 0.56
C ASN A 201 -9.79 -76.28 1.56
N LYS A 202 -9.53 -75.84 2.80
CA LYS A 202 -8.98 -76.73 3.84
C LYS A 202 -9.94 -77.86 4.17
N VAL A 203 -11.22 -77.55 4.37
CA VAL A 203 -12.26 -78.56 4.64
C VAL A 203 -12.37 -79.56 3.48
N ALA A 204 -12.36 -79.07 2.25
CA ALA A 204 -12.40 -79.92 1.06
C ALA A 204 -11.16 -80.84 0.96
N LYS A 205 -9.96 -80.32 1.27
CA LYS A 205 -8.73 -81.13 1.31
C LYS A 205 -8.80 -82.26 2.34
N VAL A 206 -9.32 -81.98 3.54
CA VAL A 206 -9.49 -83.01 4.58
C VAL A 206 -10.45 -84.10 4.11
N LYS A 207 -11.62 -83.72 3.57
CA LYS A 207 -12.59 -84.69 3.02
C LYS A 207 -12.01 -85.53 1.89
N ALA A 208 -11.28 -84.91 0.97
CA ALA A 208 -10.62 -85.62 -0.12
C ALA A 208 -9.58 -86.62 0.40
N ALA A 209 -8.79 -86.26 1.41
CA ALA A 209 -7.83 -87.17 2.04
C ALA A 209 -8.51 -88.37 2.70
N GLU A 210 -9.61 -88.15 3.44
CA GLU A 210 -10.40 -89.24 4.02
C GLU A 210 -10.97 -90.19 2.96
N GLU A 211 -11.41 -89.66 1.82
CA GLU A 211 -11.98 -90.46 0.73
C GLU A 211 -10.92 -91.27 -0.01
N VAL A 212 -9.72 -90.71 -0.20
CA VAL A 212 -8.56 -91.46 -0.70
C VAL A 212 -8.22 -92.61 0.23
N ASP A 213 -8.18 -92.39 1.55
CA ASP A 213 -7.91 -93.43 2.54
C ASP A 213 -9.00 -94.52 2.56
N ARG A 214 -10.28 -94.16 2.46
CA ARG A 214 -11.39 -95.12 2.32
C ARG A 214 -11.23 -95.97 1.07
N THR A 215 -10.96 -95.33 -0.07
CA THR A 215 -10.81 -96.01 -1.36
C THR A 215 -9.60 -96.94 -1.35
N LYS A 216 -8.48 -96.53 -0.74
CA LYS A 216 -7.29 -97.36 -0.58
C LYS A 216 -7.59 -98.64 0.22
N LYS A 217 -8.30 -98.52 1.35
CA LYS A 217 -8.73 -99.69 2.14
C LYS A 217 -9.60 -100.65 1.33
N ILE A 218 -10.53 -100.14 0.53
CA ILE A 218 -11.38 -100.97 -0.35
C ILE A 218 -10.53 -101.70 -1.39
N VAL A 219 -9.61 -100.99 -2.06
CA VAL A 219 -8.70 -101.58 -3.06
C VAL A 219 -7.85 -102.68 -2.44
N ASP A 220 -7.28 -102.46 -1.25
CA ASP A 220 -6.45 -103.44 -0.56
C ASP A 220 -7.27 -104.69 -0.16
N GLN A 221 -8.51 -104.51 0.32
CA GLN A 221 -9.43 -105.63 0.58
C GLN A 221 -9.77 -106.43 -0.69
N MET A 222 -10.00 -105.76 -1.82
CA MET A 222 -10.28 -106.43 -3.09
C MET A 222 -9.06 -107.22 -3.59
N LYS A 223 -7.85 -106.68 -3.42
CA LYS A 223 -6.60 -107.41 -3.72
C LYS A 223 -6.43 -108.67 -2.87
N LEU A 224 -6.73 -108.59 -1.56
CA LEU A 224 -6.68 -109.76 -0.67
C LEU A 224 -7.65 -110.85 -1.14
N LYS A 225 -8.91 -110.48 -1.42
CA LYS A 225 -9.91 -111.42 -1.95
C LYS A 225 -9.50 -112.08 -3.27
N MET A 226 -8.85 -111.34 -4.18
CA MET A 226 -8.31 -111.96 -5.40
C MET A 226 -7.19 -112.96 -5.13
N GLY A 227 -6.36 -112.72 -4.11
CA GLY A 227 -5.27 -113.62 -3.73
C GLY A 227 -5.75 -114.94 -3.11
N GLU A 228 -6.93 -114.93 -2.48
CA GLU A 228 -7.59 -116.12 -1.92
C GLU A 228 -8.22 -117.02 -3.01
N ILE A 229 -8.33 -116.54 -4.26
CA ILE A 229 -8.78 -117.33 -5.41
C ILE A 229 -7.57 -118.08 -5.99
N ARG A 230 -7.20 -119.20 -5.37
CA ARG A 230 -6.31 -120.26 -5.88
C ARG A 230 -6.74 -121.61 -5.30
#